data_AF-A0A3C1W987-F1
#
_entry.id   AF-A0A3C1W987-F1
#
_cell.length_a   1.000
_cell.length_b   1.000
_cell.length_c   1.000
_cell.angle_alpha   90.00
_cell.angle_beta   90.00
_cell.angle_gamma   90.00
#
_symmetry.space_group_name_H-M   'P 1'
#
loop_
_entity.id
_entity.type
_entity.pdbx_description
1 polymer ?
#
loop_
_entity_poly.entity_id
_entity_poly.type
_entity_poly.pdbx_seq_one_letter_code
_entity_poly.pdbx_strand_id
1 'polypeptide(L)'
;GRLFNQKRIIEALNELADAQRIFPSEPGALNLVGACHVEFRNFSKARAAFEEALKLQDDYVQSIKVLNGEARARRIKPVLNILFNLVEMDFVTSQWADCVGRIEGLLPDMDPSDLTMIRLLEFKYLLCKLKLGNTDEARTLAKKYDFRDDYPYYYYANAALAYHDENEAEAERWRASARRVFRRPSTLAAWEDTMIEIGFVKSFYGGVK
;
A
#
# COMPACT_ATOMS: atom_id res chain seq x y z
N GLY A 1 -14.17 -12.94 -4.90
CA GLY A 1 -13.33 -12.90 -3.68
C GLY A 1 -12.62 -14.22 -3.38
N ARG A 2 -13.35 -15.32 -3.23
CA ARG A 2 -12.78 -16.64 -2.83
C ARG A 2 -11.66 -17.14 -3.76
N LEU A 3 -11.89 -17.13 -5.07
CA LEU A 3 -10.89 -17.59 -6.06
C LEU A 3 -9.60 -16.78 -6.02
N PHE A 4 -9.72 -15.46 -5.91
CA PHE A 4 -8.58 -14.54 -5.75
C PHE A 4 -7.74 -14.90 -4.52
N ASN A 5 -8.38 -15.12 -3.36
CA ASN A 5 -7.69 -15.51 -2.13
C ASN A 5 -6.98 -16.86 -2.23
N GLN A 6 -7.44 -17.75 -3.13
CA GLN A 6 -6.80 -19.05 -3.42
C GLN A 6 -5.70 -18.95 -4.48
N LYS A 7 -5.32 -17.73 -4.90
CA LYS A 7 -4.37 -17.47 -6.01
C LYS A 7 -4.80 -18.08 -7.36
N ARG A 8 -6.09 -18.37 -7.53
CA ARG A 8 -6.70 -18.82 -8.79
C ARG A 8 -7.11 -17.61 -9.64
N ILE A 9 -6.11 -16.81 -10.04
CA ILE A 9 -6.35 -15.46 -10.58
C ILE A 9 -7.08 -15.48 -11.93
N ILE A 10 -6.73 -16.40 -12.82
CA ILE A 10 -7.39 -16.53 -14.14
C ILE A 10 -8.87 -16.90 -13.97
N GLU A 11 -9.16 -17.85 -13.09
CA GLU A 11 -10.53 -18.27 -12.81
C GLU A 11 -11.33 -17.14 -12.14
N ALA A 12 -10.70 -16.38 -11.24
CA ALA A 12 -11.30 -15.19 -10.66
C ALA A 12 -11.68 -14.15 -11.72
N LEU A 13 -10.80 -13.89 -12.70
CA LEU A 13 -11.10 -12.98 -13.81
C LEU A 13 -12.26 -13.48 -14.68
N ASN A 14 -12.33 -14.79 -14.95
CA ASN A 14 -13.44 -15.36 -15.72
C ASN A 14 -14.78 -15.20 -14.99
N GLU A 15 -14.85 -15.53 -13.70
CA GLU A 15 -16.06 -15.33 -12.90
C GLU A 15 -16.45 -13.84 -12.80
N LEU A 16 -15.46 -12.95 -12.69
CA LEU A 16 -15.69 -11.50 -12.66
C LEU A 16 -16.27 -10.99 -13.98
N ALA A 17 -15.77 -11.47 -15.11
CA ALA A 17 -16.31 -11.12 -16.42
C ALA A 17 -17.77 -11.55 -16.57
N ASP A 18 -18.13 -12.74 -16.06
CA ASP A 18 -19.52 -13.21 -16.05
C ASP A 18 -20.39 -12.35 -15.11
N ALA A 19 -19.88 -12.02 -13.92
CA ALA A 19 -20.59 -11.17 -12.95
C ALA A 19 -20.86 -9.76 -13.53
N GLN A 20 -19.88 -9.16 -14.23
CA GLN A 20 -20.02 -7.84 -14.84
C GLN A 20 -21.06 -7.81 -15.98
N ARG A 21 -21.34 -8.93 -16.65
CA ARG A 21 -22.44 -8.99 -17.63
C ARG A 21 -23.81 -8.85 -16.98
N ILE A 22 -23.94 -9.29 -15.73
CA ILE A 22 -25.20 -9.27 -14.97
C ILE A 22 -25.31 -7.98 -14.14
N PHE A 23 -24.20 -7.54 -13.55
CA PHE A 23 -24.09 -6.37 -12.68
C PHE A 23 -22.97 -5.44 -13.19
N PRO A 24 -23.18 -4.70 -14.29
CA PRO A 24 -22.12 -3.92 -14.95
C PRO A 24 -21.61 -2.75 -14.10
N SER A 25 -22.41 -2.30 -13.13
CA SER A 25 -22.09 -1.14 -12.29
C SER A 25 -21.72 -1.52 -10.85
N GLU A 26 -21.26 -2.76 -10.60
CA GLU A 26 -20.86 -3.20 -9.26
C GLU A 26 -19.37 -2.84 -8.99
N PRO A 27 -19.07 -1.91 -8.07
CA PRO A 27 -17.69 -1.45 -7.85
C PRO A 27 -16.77 -2.51 -7.23
N GLY A 28 -17.31 -3.41 -6.41
CA GLY A 28 -16.54 -4.49 -5.78
C GLY A 28 -15.92 -5.45 -6.80
N ALA A 29 -16.64 -5.75 -7.89
CA ALA A 29 -16.18 -6.58 -8.99
C ALA A 29 -15.01 -5.91 -9.71
N LEU A 30 -15.13 -4.62 -10.06
CA LEU A 30 -14.04 -3.86 -10.68
C LEU A 30 -12.82 -3.75 -9.77
N ASN A 31 -13.02 -3.52 -8.47
CA ASN A 31 -11.93 -3.53 -7.51
C ASN A 31 -11.20 -4.89 -7.49
N LEU A 32 -11.93 -6.00 -7.59
CA LEU A 32 -11.31 -7.33 -7.66
C LEU A 32 -10.62 -7.60 -9.02
N VAL A 33 -11.15 -7.07 -10.12
CA VAL A 33 -10.49 -7.09 -11.44
C VAL A 33 -9.14 -6.37 -11.35
N GLY A 34 -9.13 -5.19 -10.73
CA GLY A 34 -7.91 -4.43 -10.47
C GLY A 34 -6.88 -5.26 -9.70
N ALA A 35 -7.29 -5.85 -8.57
CA ALA A 35 -6.44 -6.70 -7.74
C ALA A 35 -5.89 -7.92 -8.51
N CYS A 36 -6.71 -8.55 -9.36
CA CYS A 36 -6.24 -9.64 -10.23
C CYS A 36 -5.16 -9.18 -11.21
N HIS A 37 -5.31 -7.98 -11.78
CA HIS A 37 -4.30 -7.42 -12.68
C HIS A 37 -3.00 -7.03 -11.97
N VAL A 38 -3.05 -6.66 -10.68
CA VAL A 38 -1.85 -6.46 -9.85
C VAL A 38 -1.02 -7.74 -9.76
N GLU A 39 -1.66 -8.90 -9.56
CA GLU A 39 -0.96 -10.20 -9.50
C GLU A 39 -0.21 -10.53 -10.81
N PHE A 40 -0.64 -9.98 -11.95
CA PHE A 40 0.05 -10.11 -13.24
C PHE A 40 1.03 -8.96 -13.54
N ARG A 41 1.27 -8.04 -12.58
CA ARG A 41 1.97 -6.76 -12.78
C ARG A 41 1.44 -5.95 -13.97
N ASN A 42 0.17 -6.13 -14.34
CA ASN A 42 -0.47 -5.33 -15.37
C ASN A 42 -1.03 -4.05 -14.74
N PHE A 43 -0.12 -3.16 -14.33
CA PHE A 43 -0.46 -1.99 -13.53
C PHE A 43 -1.36 -1.00 -14.27
N SER A 44 -1.24 -0.92 -15.60
CA SER A 44 -2.13 -0.08 -16.41
C SER A 44 -3.59 -0.55 -16.30
N LYS A 45 -3.86 -1.84 -16.49
CA LYS A 45 -5.21 -2.40 -16.33
C LYS A 45 -5.69 -2.37 -14.87
N ALA A 46 -4.78 -2.62 -13.93
CA ALA A 46 -5.10 -2.56 -12.51
C ALA A 46 -5.60 -1.16 -12.10
N ARG A 47 -4.82 -0.12 -12.44
CA ARG A 47 -5.19 1.28 -12.19
C ARG A 47 -6.52 1.64 -12.84
N ALA A 48 -6.70 1.33 -14.12
CA ALA A 48 -7.94 1.63 -14.84
C ALA A 48 -9.17 1.02 -14.15
N ALA A 49 -9.08 -0.23 -13.70
CA ALA A 49 -10.18 -0.89 -12.99
C ALA A 49 -10.48 -0.25 -11.63
N PHE A 50 -9.46 0.13 -10.85
CA PHE A 50 -9.65 0.83 -9.58
C PHE A 50 -10.27 2.23 -9.76
N GLU A 51 -9.81 2.99 -10.75
CA GLU A 51 -10.35 4.31 -11.07
C GLU A 51 -11.81 4.22 -11.55
N GLU A 52 -12.14 3.21 -12.36
CA GLU A 52 -13.51 2.95 -12.77
C GLU A 52 -14.40 2.56 -11.58
N ALA A 53 -13.91 1.69 -10.69
CA ALA A 53 -14.63 1.33 -9.46
C ALA A 53 -14.91 2.54 -8.56
N LEU A 54 -13.98 3.49 -8.48
CA LEU A 54 -14.16 4.72 -7.72
C LEU A 54 -15.16 5.66 -8.43
N LYS A 55 -15.09 5.76 -9.76
CA LYS A 55 -15.99 6.58 -10.59
C LYS A 55 -17.44 6.15 -10.50
N LEU A 56 -17.72 4.84 -10.44
CA LEU A 56 -19.07 4.32 -10.20
C LEU A 56 -19.65 4.73 -8.84
N GLN A 57 -18.80 5.19 -7.93
CA GLN A 57 -19.15 5.68 -6.60
C GLN A 57 -18.91 7.19 -6.47
N ASP A 58 -18.81 7.94 -7.57
CA ASP A 58 -18.43 9.36 -7.49
C ASP A 58 -19.41 10.16 -6.61
N ASP A 59 -20.72 9.99 -6.76
CA ASP A 59 -21.73 10.63 -5.90
C ASP A 59 -21.48 10.33 -4.41
N TYR A 60 -21.11 9.09 -4.09
CA TYR A 60 -20.77 8.68 -2.72
C TYR A 60 -19.47 9.36 -2.25
N VAL A 61 -18.43 9.37 -3.09
CA VAL A 61 -17.16 10.04 -2.84
C VAL A 61 -17.36 11.54 -2.60
N GLN A 62 -18.17 12.22 -3.42
CA GLN A 62 -18.50 13.63 -3.23
C GLN A 62 -19.25 13.86 -1.91
N SER A 63 -20.17 12.96 -1.55
CA SER A 63 -20.91 13.06 -0.28
C SER A 63 -20.03 12.97 0.97
N ILE A 64 -18.88 12.28 0.88
CA ILE A 64 -17.95 12.15 2.01
C ILE A 64 -16.81 13.18 1.97
N LYS A 65 -16.51 13.79 0.82
CA LYS A 65 -15.49 14.86 0.69
C LYS A 65 -15.78 16.09 1.55
N VAL A 66 -17.06 16.38 1.77
CA VAL A 66 -17.50 17.50 2.62
C VAL A 66 -17.42 17.18 4.12
N LEU A 67 -17.15 15.92 4.48
CA LEU A 67 -17.05 15.47 5.87
C LEU A 67 -15.60 15.53 6.36
N ASN A 68 -15.42 15.57 7.68
CA ASN A 68 -14.11 15.49 8.32
C ASN A 68 -14.20 14.68 9.63
N GLY A 69 -13.04 14.35 10.19
CA GLY A 69 -12.91 13.62 11.46
C GLY A 69 -13.71 12.31 11.50
N GLU A 70 -14.29 12.02 12.66
CA GLU A 70 -15.04 10.77 12.89
C GLU A 70 -16.22 10.57 11.93
N ALA A 71 -16.84 11.64 11.43
CA ALA A 71 -17.94 11.55 10.48
C ALA A 71 -17.46 10.99 9.13
N ARG A 72 -16.31 11.44 8.65
CA ARG A 72 -15.69 10.92 7.42
C ARG A 72 -15.15 9.50 7.64
N ALA A 73 -14.43 9.27 8.73
CA ALA A 73 -13.88 7.94 9.07
C ALA A 73 -14.95 6.84 9.08
N ARG A 74 -16.15 7.13 9.62
CA ARG A 74 -17.27 6.17 9.61
C ARG A 74 -17.85 5.91 8.22
N ARG A 75 -17.82 6.88 7.32
CA ARG A 75 -18.46 6.79 6.00
C ARG A 75 -17.48 6.46 4.87
N ILE A 76 -16.18 6.54 5.05
CA ILE A 76 -15.24 6.22 3.95
C ILE A 76 -15.16 4.71 3.66
N LYS A 77 -15.55 3.85 4.63
CA LYS A 77 -15.34 2.39 4.60
C LYS A 77 -15.70 1.72 3.25
N PRO A 78 -16.80 2.06 2.55
CA PRO A 78 -17.13 1.42 1.26
C PRO A 78 -16.12 1.65 0.14
N VAL A 79 -15.43 2.80 0.14
CA VAL A 79 -14.41 3.15 -0.88
C VAL A 79 -12.98 2.98 -0.37
N LEU A 80 -12.80 2.78 0.94
CA LEU A 80 -11.48 2.72 1.58
C LEU A 80 -10.55 1.70 0.91
N ASN A 81 -11.05 0.50 0.59
CA ASN A 81 -10.25 -0.53 -0.07
C ASN A 81 -9.80 -0.14 -1.49
N ILE A 82 -10.63 0.61 -2.23
CA ILE A 82 -10.27 1.10 -3.58
C ILE A 82 -9.20 2.19 -3.46
N LEU A 83 -9.36 3.11 -2.51
CA LEU A 83 -8.37 4.15 -2.24
C LEU A 83 -7.03 3.57 -1.79
N PHE A 84 -7.05 2.56 -0.92
CA PHE A 84 -5.87 1.81 -0.53
C PHE A 84 -5.19 1.14 -1.74
N ASN A 85 -5.95 0.47 -2.58
CA ASN A 85 -5.41 -0.15 -3.80
C ASN A 85 -4.80 0.88 -4.76
N LEU A 86 -5.36 2.09 -4.84
CA LEU A 86 -4.76 3.19 -5.61
C LEU A 86 -3.46 3.70 -4.97
N VAL A 87 -3.35 3.77 -3.64
CA VAL A 87 -2.06 4.05 -2.97
C VAL A 87 -1.02 3.01 -3.37
N GLU A 88 -1.38 1.72 -3.31
CA GLU A 88 -0.50 0.64 -3.74
C GLU A 88 -0.07 0.80 -5.20
N MET A 89 -1.01 1.17 -6.09
CA MET A 89 -0.68 1.46 -7.49
C MET A 89 0.26 2.63 -7.65
N ASP A 90 0.03 3.74 -6.95
CA ASP A 90 0.91 4.90 -7.01
C ASP A 90 2.33 4.52 -6.55
N PHE A 91 2.43 3.74 -5.47
CA PHE A 91 3.69 3.27 -4.92
C PHE A 91 4.45 2.35 -5.90
N VAL A 92 3.84 1.26 -6.37
CA VAL A 92 4.54 0.27 -7.23
C VAL A 92 4.82 0.81 -8.64
N THR A 93 4.11 1.86 -9.07
CA THR A 93 4.37 2.54 -10.36
C THR A 93 5.22 3.80 -10.21
N SER A 94 5.83 4.02 -9.04
CA SER A 94 6.73 5.15 -8.78
C SER A 94 6.11 6.53 -8.92
N GLN A 95 4.80 6.65 -8.78
CA GLN A 95 4.07 7.93 -8.75
C GLN A 95 4.12 8.51 -7.33
N TRP A 96 5.31 8.91 -6.89
CA TRP A 96 5.59 9.24 -5.49
C TRP A 96 4.77 10.43 -4.97
N ALA A 97 4.57 11.47 -5.78
CA ALA A 97 3.77 12.63 -5.41
C ALA A 97 2.29 12.28 -5.21
N ASP A 98 1.72 11.49 -6.12
CA ASP A 98 0.34 11.03 -6.02
C ASP A 98 0.16 10.07 -4.83
N CYS A 99 1.14 9.19 -4.62
CA CYS A 99 1.15 8.28 -3.46
C CYS A 99 1.14 9.08 -2.14
N VAL A 100 1.97 10.12 -2.02
CA VAL A 100 2.00 11.03 -0.86
C VAL A 100 0.63 11.67 -0.63
N GLY A 101 0.08 12.34 -1.65
CA GLY A 101 -1.21 13.04 -1.50
C GLY A 101 -2.36 12.10 -1.15
N ARG A 102 -2.33 10.87 -1.67
CA ARG A 102 -3.35 9.86 -1.38
C ARG A 102 -3.22 9.27 0.02
N ILE A 103 -2.00 9.02 0.49
CA ILE A 103 -1.75 8.57 1.86
C ILE A 103 -2.19 9.66 2.85
N GLU A 104 -1.86 10.93 2.60
CA GLU A 104 -2.27 12.08 3.43
C GLU A 104 -3.80 12.19 3.50
N GLY A 105 -4.51 11.92 2.41
CA GLY A 105 -5.97 11.93 2.36
C GLY A 105 -6.65 10.71 3.00
N LEU A 106 -5.94 9.59 3.13
CA LEU A 106 -6.45 8.29 3.60
C LEU A 106 -6.18 8.03 5.09
N LEU A 107 -4.95 8.29 5.55
CA LEU A 107 -4.51 7.99 6.93
C LEU A 107 -5.45 8.57 8.01
N PRO A 108 -5.94 9.83 7.90
CA PRO A 108 -6.82 10.40 8.92
C PRO A 108 -8.17 9.67 9.08
N ASP A 109 -8.59 8.88 8.08
CA ASP A 109 -9.87 8.18 8.12
C ASP A 109 -9.75 6.70 8.51
N MET A 110 -8.53 6.21 8.69
CA MET A 110 -8.30 4.81 9.04
C MET A 110 -8.78 4.51 10.46
N ASP A 111 -9.32 3.30 10.64
CA ASP A 111 -9.72 2.84 11.95
C ASP A 111 -8.46 2.67 12.83
N PRO A 112 -8.37 3.30 14.02
CA PRO A 112 -7.19 3.18 14.87
C PRO A 112 -6.89 1.74 15.30
N SER A 113 -7.83 0.81 15.15
CA SER A 113 -7.59 -0.62 15.36
C SER A 113 -6.78 -1.29 14.24
N ASP A 114 -6.68 -0.69 13.04
CA ASP A 114 -5.97 -1.20 11.87
C ASP A 114 -4.46 -0.83 11.88
N LEU A 115 -3.82 -0.86 13.05
CA LEU A 115 -2.45 -0.38 13.26
C LEU A 115 -1.41 -1.01 12.31
N THR A 116 -1.56 -2.29 11.95
CA THR A 116 -0.63 -2.94 11.01
C THR A 116 -0.62 -2.23 9.65
N MET A 117 -1.81 -1.89 9.14
CA MET A 117 -1.96 -1.22 7.85
C MET A 117 -1.54 0.24 7.94
N ILE A 118 -1.91 0.93 9.03
CA ILE A 118 -1.48 2.30 9.30
C ILE A 118 0.05 2.40 9.29
N ARG A 119 0.74 1.52 10.02
CA ARG A 119 2.21 1.49 10.09
C ARG A 119 2.87 1.26 8.73
N LEU A 120 2.28 0.39 7.90
CA LEU A 120 2.79 0.13 6.55
C LEU A 120 2.59 1.34 5.62
N LEU A 121 1.45 2.03 5.71
CA LEU A 121 1.20 3.26 4.95
C LEU A 121 2.10 4.41 5.40
N GLU A 122 2.31 4.58 6.70
CA GLU A 122 3.26 5.55 7.25
C GLU A 122 4.69 5.27 6.77
N PHE A 123 5.04 4.00 6.62
CA PHE A 123 6.33 3.61 6.09
C PHE A 123 6.46 3.92 4.59
N LYS A 124 5.45 3.59 3.79
CA LYS A 124 5.40 3.96 2.36
C LYS A 124 5.42 5.47 2.16
N TYR A 125 4.75 6.23 3.02
CA TYR A 125 4.80 7.69 3.05
C TYR A 125 6.23 8.20 3.25
N LEU A 126 6.94 7.69 4.27
CA LEU A 126 8.35 8.00 4.52
C LEU A 126 9.22 7.70 3.29
N LEU A 127 9.04 6.53 2.67
CA LEU A 127 9.78 6.13 1.47
C LEU A 127 9.53 7.06 0.29
N CYS A 128 8.28 7.48 0.08
CA CYS A 128 7.94 8.44 -0.98
C CYS A 128 8.59 9.80 -0.71
N LYS A 129 8.65 10.26 0.56
CA LYS A 129 9.37 11.49 0.93
C LYS A 129 10.87 11.40 0.61
N LEU A 130 11.51 10.25 0.85
CA LEU A 130 12.90 10.03 0.42
C LEU A 130 13.06 10.12 -1.11
N LYS A 131 12.16 9.49 -1.88
CA LYS A 131 12.21 9.54 -3.35
C LYS A 131 11.95 10.93 -3.93
N LEU A 132 11.21 11.77 -3.21
CA LEU A 132 10.96 13.17 -3.57
C LEU A 132 12.06 14.13 -3.10
N GLY A 133 13.10 13.64 -2.41
CA GLY A 133 14.18 14.47 -1.86
C GLY A 133 13.82 15.23 -0.58
N ASN A 134 12.66 14.93 0.02
CA ASN A 134 12.23 15.51 1.29
C ASN A 134 12.86 14.76 2.48
N THR A 135 14.19 14.64 2.47
CA THR A 135 14.93 13.76 3.38
C THR A 135 14.80 14.18 4.85
N ASP A 136 14.76 15.47 5.15
CA ASP A 136 14.59 15.95 6.54
C ASP A 136 13.22 15.58 7.13
N GLU A 137 12.17 15.65 6.30
CA GLU A 137 10.83 15.19 6.69
C GLU A 137 10.85 13.67 6.92
N ALA A 138 11.46 12.90 6.01
CA ALA A 138 11.61 11.45 6.16
C ALA A 138 12.37 11.05 7.43
N ARG A 139 13.47 11.76 7.77
CA ARG A 139 14.20 11.56 9.03
C ARG A 139 13.37 11.90 10.26
N THR A 140 12.47 12.87 10.16
CA THR A 140 11.53 13.21 11.24
C THR A 140 10.49 12.11 11.41
N LEU A 141 9.92 11.61 10.30
CA LEU A 141 8.96 10.51 10.30
C LEU A 141 9.56 9.23 10.90
N ALA A 142 10.82 8.91 10.59
CA ALA A 142 11.51 7.74 11.14
C ALA A 142 11.59 7.73 12.68
N LYS A 143 11.54 8.91 13.31
CA LYS A 143 11.58 9.08 14.78
C LYS A 143 10.22 8.99 15.44
N LYS A 144 9.13 8.82 14.67
CA LYS A 144 7.76 8.77 15.18
C LYS A 144 7.53 7.62 16.16
N TYR A 145 8.22 6.50 15.95
CA TYR A 145 8.17 5.30 16.78
C TYR A 145 9.57 4.88 17.20
N ASP A 146 9.67 4.09 18.26
CA ASP A 146 10.93 3.56 18.78
C ASP A 146 10.90 2.02 18.82
N PHE A 147 11.96 1.42 19.36
CA PHE A 147 12.11 -0.03 19.46
C PHE A 147 11.07 -0.74 20.35
N ARG A 148 10.26 0.01 21.10
CA ARG A 148 9.19 -0.53 21.96
C ARG A 148 7.85 -0.66 21.24
N ASP A 149 7.73 -0.15 20.01
CA ASP A 149 6.54 -0.33 19.18
C ASP A 149 6.46 -1.80 18.72
N ASP A 150 5.27 -2.39 18.82
CA ASP A 150 5.03 -3.80 18.47
C ASP A 150 5.02 -4.06 16.94
N TYR A 151 5.35 -3.05 16.13
CA TYR A 151 5.38 -3.14 14.67
C TYR A 151 6.79 -2.90 14.11
N PRO A 152 7.12 -3.47 12.94
CA PRO A 152 8.46 -3.35 12.37
C PRO A 152 8.92 -1.95 11.96
N TYR A 153 8.05 -0.93 12.05
CA TYR A 153 8.29 0.42 11.53
C TYR A 153 9.65 0.97 11.92
N TYR A 154 9.98 0.96 13.22
CA TYR A 154 11.23 1.55 13.71
C TYR A 154 12.45 0.98 12.97
N TYR A 155 12.52 -0.34 12.81
CA TYR A 155 13.65 -1.00 12.16
C TYR A 155 13.68 -0.73 10.65
N TYR A 156 12.54 -0.78 9.97
CA TYR A 156 12.47 -0.58 8.52
C TYR A 156 12.66 0.88 8.11
N ALA A 157 12.16 1.84 8.90
CA ALA A 157 12.42 3.26 8.68
C ALA A 157 13.92 3.58 8.78
N ASN A 158 14.61 3.07 9.82
CA ASN A 158 16.05 3.27 9.95
C ASN A 158 16.84 2.52 8.87
N ALA A 159 16.40 1.33 8.45
CA ALA A 159 17.00 0.64 7.31
C ALA A 159 16.88 1.46 6.02
N ALA A 160 15.69 2.02 5.74
CA ALA A 160 15.44 2.85 4.57
C ALA A 160 16.28 4.12 4.55
N LEU A 161 16.45 4.79 5.70
CA LEU A 161 17.37 5.94 5.81
C LEU A 161 18.81 5.54 5.52
N ALA A 162 19.28 4.41 6.08
CA ALA A 162 20.63 3.93 5.83
C ALA A 162 20.88 3.56 4.35
N TYR A 163 19.90 2.95 3.67
CA TYR A 163 20.00 2.72 2.22
C TYR A 163 20.04 4.03 1.43
N HIS A 164 19.20 4.99 1.79
CA HIS A 164 19.19 6.31 1.16
C HIS A 164 20.54 7.04 1.34
N ASP A 165 21.15 6.87 2.52
CA ASP A 165 22.47 7.42 2.86
C ASP A 165 23.64 6.58 2.31
N GLU A 166 23.38 5.66 1.38
CA GLU A 166 24.35 4.78 0.73
C GLU A 166 25.14 3.88 1.72
N ASN A 167 24.62 3.66 2.92
CA ASN A 167 25.20 2.82 3.96
C ASN A 167 24.48 1.46 4.03
N GLU A 168 24.67 0.65 2.99
CA GLU A 168 24.06 -0.68 2.86
C GLU A 168 24.40 -1.59 4.05
N ALA A 169 25.63 -1.50 4.57
CA ALA A 169 26.04 -2.28 5.73
C ALA A 169 25.21 -1.96 6.98
N GLU A 170 24.85 -0.70 7.21
CA GLU A 170 23.97 -0.30 8.30
C GLU A 170 22.51 -0.69 8.04
N ALA A 171 22.04 -0.51 6.81
CA ALA A 171 20.69 -0.92 6.43
C ALA A 171 20.45 -2.41 6.68
N GLU A 172 21.42 -3.26 6.32
CA GLU A 172 21.35 -4.70 6.59
C GLU A 172 21.40 -5.05 8.09
N ARG A 173 22.12 -4.26 8.91
CA ARG A 173 22.09 -4.44 10.38
C ARG A 173 20.71 -4.14 10.95
N TRP A 174 20.05 -3.09 10.46
CA TRP A 174 18.67 -2.77 10.86
C TRP A 174 17.69 -3.87 10.47
N ARG A 175 17.74 -4.36 9.22
CA ARG A 175 16.90 -5.47 8.76
C ARG A 175 17.18 -6.77 9.51
N ALA A 176 18.44 -7.09 9.79
CA ALA A 176 18.80 -8.25 10.62
C ALA A 176 18.25 -8.12 12.04
N SER A 177 18.25 -6.92 12.61
CA SER A 177 17.65 -6.65 13.93
C SER A 177 16.13 -6.85 13.90
N ALA A 178 15.45 -6.36 12.87
CA ALA A 178 14.02 -6.60 12.67
C ALA A 178 13.70 -8.11 12.66
N ARG A 179 14.47 -8.92 11.91
CA ARG A 179 14.29 -10.38 11.85
C ARG A 179 14.50 -11.10 13.19
N ARG A 180 15.36 -10.57 14.06
CA ARG A 180 15.58 -11.13 15.41
C ARG A 180 14.41 -10.83 16.36
N VAL A 181 13.83 -9.64 16.25
CA VAL A 181 12.71 -9.17 17.08
C VAL A 181 11.40 -9.79 16.60
N PHE A 182 11.10 -9.65 15.30
CA PHE A 182 9.89 -10.17 14.66
C PHE A 182 10.16 -11.54 14.04
N ARG A 183 10.17 -12.57 14.91
CA ARG A 183 10.57 -13.94 14.54
C ARG A 183 9.66 -14.62 13.50
N ARG A 184 8.42 -14.15 13.32
CA ARG A 184 7.48 -14.69 12.32
C ARG A 184 7.72 -14.00 10.98
N PRO A 185 8.15 -14.73 9.92
CA PRO A 185 8.42 -14.11 8.61
C PRO A 185 7.19 -13.39 8.03
N SER A 186 5.99 -13.91 8.29
CA SER A 186 4.73 -13.29 7.83
C SER A 186 4.51 -11.88 8.39
N THR A 187 5.08 -11.55 9.55
CA THR A 187 5.01 -10.20 10.12
C THR A 187 5.87 -9.20 9.33
N LEU A 188 6.95 -9.69 8.70
CA LEU A 188 7.90 -8.88 7.95
C LEU A 188 7.67 -8.89 6.44
N ALA A 189 6.90 -9.84 5.91
CA ALA A 189 6.71 -10.05 4.48
C ALA A 189 6.36 -8.75 3.72
N ALA A 190 5.30 -8.05 4.14
CA ALA A 190 4.88 -6.81 3.49
C ALA A 190 5.93 -5.67 3.57
N TRP A 191 6.74 -5.67 4.63
CA TRP A 191 7.81 -4.68 4.82
C TRP A 191 9.00 -4.97 3.89
N GLU A 192 9.39 -6.24 3.78
CA GLU A 192 10.43 -6.67 2.84
C GLU A 192 10.00 -6.45 1.38
N ASP A 193 8.76 -6.79 1.03
CA ASP A 193 8.20 -6.53 -0.30
C ASP A 193 8.23 -5.03 -0.62
N THR A 194 7.86 -4.19 0.35
CA THR A 194 7.95 -2.72 0.20
C THR A 194 9.38 -2.24 -0.05
N MET A 195 10.37 -2.83 0.63
CA MET A 195 11.80 -2.52 0.43
C MET A 195 12.33 -2.99 -0.93
N ILE A 196 11.74 -4.04 -1.49
CA ILE A 196 12.04 -4.52 -2.84
C ILE A 196 11.42 -3.58 -3.88
N GLU A 197 10.13 -3.26 -3.75
CA GLU A 197 9.41 -2.40 -4.71
C GLU A 197 10.00 -0.99 -4.78
N ILE A 198 10.51 -0.44 -3.66
CA ILE A 198 11.20 0.87 -3.65
C ILE A 198 12.62 0.82 -4.25
N GLY A 199 13.15 -0.39 -4.48
CA GLY A 199 14.45 -0.65 -5.10
C GLY A 199 15.65 -0.67 -4.13
N PHE A 200 15.43 -0.73 -2.82
CA PHE A 200 16.52 -0.82 -1.84
C PHE A 200 17.04 -2.24 -1.64
N VAL A 201 16.16 -3.23 -1.77
CA VAL A 201 16.51 -4.65 -1.67
C VAL A 201 16.36 -5.31 -3.03
N LYS A 202 17.35 -6.10 -3.44
CA LYS A 202 17.24 -6.88 -4.69
C LYS A 202 16.21 -8.00 -4.51
N SER A 203 15.28 -8.10 -5.46
CA SER A 203 14.45 -9.30 -5.58
C SER A 203 15.33 -10.50 -5.96
N PHE A 204 15.23 -11.60 -5.21
CA PHE A 204 15.84 -12.88 -5.59
C PHE A 204 14.93 -13.71 -6.52
N TYR A 205 13.68 -13.26 -6.73
CA TYR A 205 12.81 -13.81 -7.76
C TYR A 205 13.10 -13.08 -9.07
N GLY A 206 13.75 -13.79 -10.01
CA GLY A 206 14.13 -13.26 -11.31
C GLY A 206 12.94 -12.64 -12.05
N GLY A 207 13.00 -11.33 -12.25
CA GLY A 207 12.06 -10.55 -13.04
C GLY A 207 12.74 -9.27 -13.48
N VAL A 208 12.80 -9.06 -14.78
CA VAL A 208 13.65 -8.10 -15.51
C VAL A 208 13.33 -6.65 -15.11
N LYS A 209 14.38 -5.83 -15.11
CA LYS A 209 14.37 -4.36 -14.97
C LYS A 209 13.31 -3.68 -15.85
#